data_AF-A0A4U9HHR2-F1
#
_entry.id   AF-A0A4U9HHR2-F1
#
_cell.length_a   1.000
_cell.length_b   1.000
_cell.length_c   1.000
_cell.angle_alpha   90.00
_cell.angle_beta   90.00
_cell.angle_gamma   90.00
#
_symmetry.space_group_name_H-M   'P 1'
#
loop_
_entity.id
_entity.type
_entity.pdbx_description
1 polymer ?
#
loop_
_entity_poly.entity_id
_entity_poly.type
_entity_poly.pdbx_seq_one_letter_code
_entity_poly.pdbx_strand_id
1 'polypeptide(L)'
;MPDMKLFAGNATPELAQRIANRLYTSLGDAAVGRFSDGEVSVQINENVRGGDIFIIQSTCAPTNDNLMELVVMVDALRRASAGRITAVIPYFGYARQDRSRTLGACANHRQSGCRLPVQRRG
;
A
#
# COMPACT_ATOMS: atom_id res chain seq x y z
N MET A 1 -12.86 -3.63 -25.56
CA MET A 1 -11.73 -4.12 -24.73
C MET A 1 -11.63 -3.18 -23.54
N PRO A 2 -11.42 -3.65 -22.30
CA PRO A 2 -11.21 -2.74 -21.18
C PRO A 2 -9.93 -1.93 -21.45
N ASP A 3 -10.04 -0.61 -21.34
CA ASP A 3 -8.94 0.32 -21.60
C ASP A 3 -7.97 0.26 -20.42
N MET A 4 -6.71 -0.11 -20.67
CA MET A 4 -5.69 -0.25 -19.63
C MET A 4 -4.93 1.07 -19.47
N LYS A 5 -4.89 1.60 -18.24
CA LYS A 5 -4.15 2.82 -17.93
C LYS A 5 -3.15 2.62 -16.82
N LEU A 6 -1.99 3.25 -16.97
CA LEU A 6 -0.91 3.23 -15.99
C LEU A 6 -0.73 4.63 -15.38
N PHE A 7 -0.75 4.70 -14.06
CA PHE A 7 -0.39 5.90 -13.32
C PHE A 7 0.86 5.66 -12.49
N ALA A 8 1.68 6.70 -12.36
CA ALA A 8 2.88 6.70 -11.54
C ALA A 8 2.69 7.63 -10.36
N GLY A 9 3.06 7.18 -9.16
CA GLY A 9 3.25 8.09 -8.03
C GLY A 9 4.63 8.74 -8.05
N ASN A 10 4.84 9.70 -7.14
CA ASN A 10 6.02 10.54 -7.07
C ASN A 10 7.30 9.78 -6.65
N ALA A 11 7.15 8.61 -6.01
CA ALA A 11 8.29 7.87 -5.48
C ALA A 11 9.11 7.14 -6.56
N THR A 12 8.49 6.72 -7.67
CA THR A 12 9.14 5.89 -8.70
C THR A 12 8.66 6.17 -10.13
N PRO A 13 8.81 7.42 -10.65
CA PRO A 13 8.39 7.76 -12.01
C PRO A 13 9.22 7.03 -13.08
N GLU A 14 10.52 6.84 -12.86
CA GLU A 14 11.41 6.17 -13.82
C GLU A 14 11.02 4.70 -14.06
N LEU A 15 10.69 3.98 -12.97
CA LEU A 15 10.24 2.59 -13.06
C LEU A 15 8.91 2.49 -13.81
N ALA A 16 7.98 3.41 -13.53
CA ALA A 16 6.69 3.46 -14.20
C ALA A 16 6.86 3.72 -15.71
N GLN A 17 7.75 4.63 -16.10
CA GLN A 17 8.07 4.89 -17.51
C GLN A 17 8.66 3.67 -18.20
N ARG A 18 9.57 2.95 -17.54
CA ARG A 18 10.15 1.71 -18.10
C ARG A 18 9.10 0.62 -18.32
N ILE A 19 8.14 0.50 -17.40
CA ILE A 19 7.02 -0.44 -17.53
C ILE A 19 6.09 -0.02 -18.66
N ALA A 20 5.73 1.27 -18.74
CA ALA A 20 4.90 1.83 -19.80
C ALA A 20 5.52 1.57 -21.19
N ASN A 21 6.83 1.86 -21.34
CA ASN A 21 7.58 1.60 -22.57
C ASN A 21 7.58 0.11 -22.97
N ARG A 22 7.63 -0.81 -21.99
CA ARG A 22 7.62 -2.26 -22.25
C ARG A 22 6.23 -2.78 -22.63
N LEU A 23 5.18 -2.11 -22.16
CA LEU A 23 3.79 -2.42 -22.46
C LEU A 23 3.27 -1.67 -23.70
N TYR A 24 4.12 -0.88 -24.36
CA TYR A 24 3.75 -0.01 -25.49
C TYR A 24 2.57 0.91 -25.18
N THR A 25 2.50 1.39 -23.93
CA THR A 25 1.48 2.33 -23.46
C THR A 25 2.11 3.58 -22.89
N SER A 26 1.35 4.67 -22.82
CA SER A 26 1.76 5.91 -22.18
C SER A 26 1.38 5.92 -20.70
N LEU A 27 2.13 6.66 -19.89
CA LEU A 27 1.68 7.02 -18.55
C LEU A 27 0.48 7.97 -18.67
N GLY A 28 -0.55 7.71 -17.87
CA GLY A 28 -1.73 8.56 -17.77
C GLY A 28 -1.41 9.86 -17.05
N ASP A 29 -2.09 10.93 -17.47
CA ASP A 29 -1.94 12.25 -16.85
C ASP A 29 -2.62 12.31 -15.48
N ALA A 30 -1.79 12.31 -14.44
CA ALA A 30 -2.18 12.55 -13.06
C ALA A 30 -1.25 13.60 -12.43
N ALA A 31 -1.84 14.67 -11.92
CA ALA A 31 -1.15 15.67 -11.15
C ALA A 31 -1.17 15.27 -9.68
N VAL A 32 0.00 14.93 -9.15
CA VAL A 32 0.20 14.68 -7.72
C VAL A 32 0.93 15.87 -7.12
N GLY A 33 0.31 16.51 -6.14
CA GLY A 33 0.83 17.70 -5.48
C GLY A 33 0.76 17.59 -3.96
N ARG A 34 1.39 18.54 -3.28
CA ARG A 34 1.32 18.71 -1.83
C ARG A 34 0.86 20.12 -1.51
N PHE A 35 -0.07 20.24 -0.58
CA PHE A 35 -0.48 21.54 -0.03
C PHE A 35 0.57 22.05 0.96
N SER A 36 0.51 23.34 1.29
CA SER A 36 1.36 23.98 2.30
C SER A 36 1.29 23.30 3.67
N ASP A 37 0.15 22.64 3.93
CA ASP A 37 -0.18 22.06 5.23
C ASP A 37 0.30 20.60 5.35
N GLY A 38 0.95 20.07 4.29
CA GLY A 38 1.46 18.71 4.23
C GLY A 38 0.46 17.66 3.73
N GLU A 39 -0.77 18.06 3.41
CA GLU A 39 -1.76 17.18 2.79
C GLU A 39 -1.42 16.87 1.33
N VAL A 40 -1.70 15.63 0.91
CA VAL A 40 -1.48 15.18 -0.47
C VAL A 40 -2.72 15.44 -1.31
N SER A 41 -2.53 16.10 -2.45
CA SER A 41 -3.55 16.35 -3.45
C SER A 41 -3.30 15.51 -4.69
N VAL A 42 -4.32 14.83 -5.19
CA VAL A 42 -4.24 14.08 -6.44
C VAL A 42 -5.38 14.52 -7.35
N GLN A 43 -5.02 14.90 -8.57
CA GLN A 43 -5.97 15.22 -9.62
C GLN A 43 -5.70 14.37 -10.86
N ILE A 44 -6.75 13.74 -11.37
CA ILE A 44 -6.69 12.88 -12.54
C ILE A 44 -7.30 13.66 -13.71
N ASN A 45 -6.49 13.93 -14.72
CA ASN A 45 -6.90 14.76 -15.87
C ASN A 45 -7.51 13.94 -17.01
N GLU A 46 -7.53 12.62 -16.87
CA GLU A 46 -8.02 11.70 -17.89
C GLU A 46 -9.29 10.96 -17.49
N ASN A 47 -10.07 10.55 -18.49
CA ASN A 47 -11.19 9.64 -18.27
C ASN A 47 -10.68 8.23 -17.93
N VAL A 48 -11.10 7.70 -16.78
CA VAL A 48 -10.71 6.39 -16.23
C VAL A 48 -11.93 5.47 -16.02
N ARG A 49 -13.13 5.90 -16.42
CA ARG A 49 -14.39 5.19 -16.13
C ARG A 49 -14.42 3.82 -16.78
N GLY A 50 -14.70 2.79 -15.99
CA GLY A 50 -14.81 1.40 -16.47
C GLY A 50 -13.50 0.81 -17.02
N GLY A 51 -12.37 1.52 -16.89
CA GLY A 51 -11.06 1.07 -17.30
C GLY A 51 -10.35 0.21 -16.25
N ASP A 52 -9.31 -0.47 -16.68
CA ASP A 52 -8.38 -1.20 -15.85
C ASP A 52 -7.19 -0.30 -15.49
N ILE A 53 -7.12 0.09 -14.22
CA ILE A 53 -6.17 1.08 -13.75
C ILE A 53 -5.06 0.39 -12.95
N PHE A 54 -3.81 0.71 -13.29
CA PHE A 54 -2.62 0.23 -12.61
C PHE A 54 -1.86 1.41 -12.02
N ILE A 55 -1.67 1.41 -10.71
CA ILE A 55 -0.95 2.46 -10.00
C ILE A 55 0.40 1.90 -9.57
N ILE A 56 1.49 2.48 -10.06
CA ILE A 56 2.85 2.11 -9.67
C ILE A 56 3.32 3.12 -8.63
N GLN A 57 3.41 2.66 -7.37
CA GLN A 57 3.94 3.49 -6.29
C GLN A 57 4.80 2.63 -5.37
N SER A 58 5.97 3.16 -5.02
CA SER A 58 6.83 2.55 -4.01
C SER A 58 6.70 3.26 -2.67
N THR A 59 6.76 2.51 -1.58
CA THR A 59 6.76 3.08 -0.22
C THR A 59 8.19 3.30 0.29
N CYS A 60 9.02 3.94 -0.55
CA CYS A 60 10.37 4.39 -0.18
C CYS A 60 10.28 5.56 0.82
N ALA A 61 11.37 5.89 1.52
CA ALA A 61 11.39 7.02 2.46
C ALA A 61 11.13 8.35 1.72
N PRO A 62 10.19 9.21 2.15
CA PRO A 62 9.30 9.11 3.32
C PRO A 62 8.11 8.15 3.12
N THR A 63 8.07 7.06 3.90
CA THR A 63 7.14 5.93 3.70
C THR A 63 5.67 6.33 3.88
N ASN A 64 5.36 7.19 4.84
CA ASN A 64 3.99 7.56 5.20
C ASN A 64 3.35 8.43 4.12
N ASP A 65 4.08 9.43 3.63
CA ASP A 65 3.58 10.31 2.58
C ASP A 65 3.28 9.53 1.30
N ASN A 66 4.20 8.64 0.90
CA ASN A 66 4.03 7.82 -0.30
C ASN A 66 2.87 6.83 -0.18
N LEU A 67 2.61 6.32 1.03
CA LEU A 67 1.44 5.50 1.33
C LEU A 67 0.15 6.32 1.27
N MET A 68 0.13 7.50 1.90
CA MET A 68 -1.03 8.39 1.86
C MET A 68 -1.34 8.85 0.44
N GLU A 69 -0.31 9.16 -0.35
CA GLU A 69 -0.43 9.48 -1.77
C GLU A 69 -1.09 8.34 -2.57
N LEU A 70 -0.67 7.09 -2.34
CA LEU A 70 -1.29 5.92 -2.95
C LEU A 70 -2.78 5.81 -2.57
N VAL A 71 -3.10 5.95 -1.29
CA VAL A 71 -4.48 5.83 -0.79
C VAL A 71 -5.37 6.92 -1.39
N VAL A 72 -4.89 8.16 -1.47
CA VAL A 72 -5.62 9.29 -2.07
C VAL A 72 -5.80 9.07 -3.58
N MET A 73 -4.78 8.55 -4.29
CA MET A 73 -4.91 8.16 -5.70
C MET A 73 -6.00 7.10 -5.91
N VAL A 74 -6.01 6.05 -5.07
CA VAL A 74 -7.02 4.98 -5.14
C VAL A 74 -8.42 5.54 -4.86
N ASP A 75 -8.56 6.45 -3.88
CA ASP A 75 -9.84 7.10 -3.59
C ASP A 75 -10.33 7.95 -4.77
N ALA A 76 -9.46 8.74 -5.38
CA ALA A 76 -9.78 9.54 -6.57
C ALA A 76 -10.24 8.67 -7.74
N LEU A 77 -9.56 7.55 -8.00
CA LEU A 77 -9.94 6.59 -9.05
C LEU A 77 -11.27 5.88 -8.76
N ARG A 78 -11.52 5.56 -7.49
CA ARG A 78 -12.78 4.96 -7.07
C ARG A 78 -13.95 5.93 -7.25
N ARG A 79 -13.77 7.22 -6.92
CA ARG A 79 -14.76 8.28 -7.20
C ARG A 79 -15.01 8.45 -8.70
N ALA A 80 -13.96 8.33 -9.52
CA ALA A 80 -14.06 8.38 -10.98
C ALA A 80 -14.71 7.12 -11.61
N SER A 81 -15.16 6.14 -10.80
CA SER A 81 -15.79 4.90 -11.25
C SER A 81 -14.89 4.04 -12.16
N ALA A 82 -13.60 3.94 -11.81
CA ALA A 82 -12.72 2.95 -12.40
C ALA A 82 -13.28 1.53 -12.20
N GLY A 83 -13.15 0.67 -13.20
CA GLY A 83 -13.69 -0.70 -13.15
C GLY A 83 -12.86 -1.59 -12.23
N ARG A 84 -11.53 -1.57 -12.41
CA ARG A 84 -10.57 -2.32 -11.60
C ARG A 84 -9.38 -1.43 -11.29
N ILE A 85 -8.93 -1.49 -10.04
CA ILE A 85 -7.78 -0.72 -9.56
C ILE A 85 -6.77 -1.71 -9.01
N THR A 86 -5.57 -1.73 -9.59
CA THR A 86 -4.46 -2.60 -9.19
C THR A 86 -3.29 -1.75 -8.73
N ALA A 87 -2.92 -1.85 -7.46
CA ALA A 87 -1.74 -1.19 -6.93
C ALA A 87 -0.52 -2.11 -7.08
N VAL A 88 0.49 -1.65 -7.83
CA VAL A 88 1.79 -2.30 -7.98
C VAL A 88 2.76 -1.62 -7.03
N ILE A 89 3.14 -2.34 -5.97
CA ILE A 89 4.03 -1.83 -4.91
C ILE A 89 5.33 -2.64 -4.91
N PRO A 90 6.38 -2.18 -5.61
CA PRO A 90 7.66 -2.92 -5.70
C PRO A 90 8.35 -3.09 -4.34
N TYR A 91 8.21 -2.10 -3.46
CA TYR A 91 8.77 -2.12 -2.12
C TYR A 91 7.72 -1.66 -1.11
N PHE A 92 7.43 -2.54 -0.14
CA PHE A 92 6.50 -2.29 0.95
C PHE A 92 7.25 -2.12 2.28
N GLY A 93 7.50 -0.87 2.69
CA GLY A 93 8.28 -0.52 3.88
C GLY A 93 7.63 -0.99 5.20
N TYR A 94 6.32 -1.22 5.20
CA TYR A 94 5.56 -1.73 6.34
C TYR A 94 5.59 -3.25 6.49
N ALA A 95 6.24 -3.99 5.58
CA ALA A 95 6.30 -5.45 5.61
C ALA A 95 6.90 -6.03 6.91
N ARG A 96 7.67 -5.23 7.67
CA ARG A 96 8.27 -5.65 8.96
C ARG A 96 7.29 -5.63 10.13
N GLN A 97 6.15 -4.94 10.01
CA GLN A 97 5.10 -4.84 11.03
C GLN A 97 3.99 -5.89 10.86
N ASP A 98 3.93 -6.60 9.73
CA ASP A 98 3.01 -7.73 9.51
C ASP A 98 3.43 -9.02 10.26
N ARG A 99 4.46 -8.93 11.10
CA ARG A 99 4.59 -9.89 12.20
C ARG A 99 3.54 -9.54 13.23
N SER A 100 2.40 -10.22 13.15
CA SER A 100 1.56 -10.47 14.31
C SER A 100 2.47 -11.05 15.40
N ARG A 101 2.93 -10.19 16.32
CA ARG A 101 3.27 -10.66 17.66
C ARG A 101 1.93 -11.08 18.24
N THR A 102 1.56 -12.33 18.03
CA THR A 102 0.50 -12.96 18.80
C THR A 102 0.97 -12.93 20.26
N LEU A 103 0.65 -11.83 20.95
CA LEU A 103 0.53 -11.78 22.39
C LEU A 103 -0.70 -12.63 22.71
N GLY A 104 -0.50 -13.94 22.86
CA GLY A 104 -1.62 -14.86 23.01
C GLY A 104 -1.23 -16.33 23.07
N ALA A 105 -0.27 -16.69 23.93
CA ALA A 105 -0.11 -18.09 24.35
C ALA A 105 0.15 -18.19 25.87
N CYS A 106 -0.74 -17.58 26.66
CA CYS A 106 -1.06 -18.06 28.01
C CYS A 106 -2.52 -18.51 28.01
N ALA A 107 -2.83 -19.52 27.20
CA ALA A 107 -4.13 -20.20 27.18
C ALA A 107 -3.91 -21.70 27.33
N ASN A 108 -3.48 -22.13 28.53
CA ASN A 108 -3.95 -23.37 29.15
C ASN A 108 -3.42 -23.50 30.58
N HIS A 109 -4.10 -22.87 31.54
CA HIS A 109 -4.11 -23.37 32.91
C HIS A 109 -5.29 -24.33 33.04
N ARG A 110 -5.15 -25.52 32.42
CA ARG A 110 -5.92 -26.71 32.82
C ARG A 110 -5.00 -27.60 33.64
N GLN A 111 -5.35 -27.67 34.92
CA GLN A 111 -4.87 -28.57 35.95
C GLN A 111 -4.44 -29.94 35.42
N SER A 112 -3.18 -30.30 35.65
CA SER A 112 -2.74 -31.66 35.95
C SER A 112 -1.27 -31.63 36.39
N GLY A 113 -1.03 -31.10 37.59
CA GLY A 113 0.33 -31.03 38.14
C GLY A 113 0.44 -30.24 39.43
N CYS A 114 -0.58 -30.28 40.29
CA CYS A 114 -0.41 -29.85 41.66
C CYS A 114 0.50 -30.87 42.37
N ARG A 115 1.80 -30.62 42.38
CA ARG A 115 2.75 -31.19 43.36
C ARG A 115 3.65 -30.07 43.85
N LEU A 116 3.18 -29.40 44.90
CA LEU A 116 4.09 -28.90 45.92
C LEU A 116 4.66 -30.11 46.67
N PRO A 117 5.98 -30.22 46.77
CA PRO A 117 6.62 -30.43 48.07
C PRO A 117 7.62 -29.28 48.29
N VAL A 118 7.38 -28.38 49.24
CA VAL A 118 7.86 -28.49 50.63
C VAL A 118 9.38 -28.72 50.71
N GLN A 119 10.08 -27.69 51.21
CA GLN A 119 11.44 -27.67 51.81
C GLN A 119 12.63 -27.97 50.86
N ARG A 120 13.79 -27.29 50.93
CA ARG A 120 14.54 -26.85 52.12
C ARG A 120 15.38 -25.60 51.82
N ARG A 121 15.51 -24.77 52.86
CA ARG A 121 16.62 -23.84 53.05
C ARG A 121 17.96 -24.58 53.01
N GLY A 122 18.94 -23.97 52.38
CA GLY A 122 20.37 -24.21 52.53
C GLY A 122 21.06 -22.88 52.30
#